data_AF-A0A927AVE2-F1
#
_entry.id   AF-A0A927AVE2-F1
#
_cell.length_a   1.000
_cell.length_b   1.000
_cell.length_c   1.000
_cell.angle_alpha   90.00
_cell.angle_beta   90.00
_cell.angle_gamma   90.00
#
_symmetry.space_group_name_H-M   'P 1'
#
loop_
_entity.id
_entity.type
_entity.pdbx_description
1 polymer ?
#
loop_
_entity_poly.entity_id
_entity_poly.type
_entity_poly.pdbx_seq_one_letter_code
_entity_poly.pdbx_strand_id
1 'polypeptide(L)'
;MEGQQKGGKDTALELKLKKILINWSVAATDFFHQYNQISLYLDSIHHTPRHEMNWIGQYHVPQLISLQATMRNELERLLLDIDQIDQQSIANRYEQLANHTRILRQLNQQANMLLELALLPAN
;
A
#
# COMPACT_ATOMS: atom_id res chain seq x y z
N MET A 1 -4.31 -22.13 47.63
CA MET A 1 -3.94 -22.55 46.27
C MET A 1 -4.68 -21.64 45.30
N GLU A 2 -4.10 -20.50 44.95
CA GLU A 2 -4.60 -19.68 43.84
C GLU A 2 -3.38 -19.13 43.11
N GLY A 3 -3.04 -19.80 42.03
CA GLY A 3 -1.96 -19.42 41.15
C GLY A 3 -2.34 -19.80 39.73
N GLN A 4 -2.15 -18.85 38.82
CA GLN A 4 -2.12 -19.02 37.36
C GLN A 4 -3.48 -19.07 36.64
N GLN A 5 -4.02 -17.87 36.39
CA GLN A 5 -4.86 -17.62 35.22
C GLN A 5 -4.66 -16.19 34.69
N LYS A 6 -3.40 -15.83 34.35
CA LYS A 6 -3.07 -14.54 33.69
C LYS A 6 -2.30 -14.67 32.37
N GLY A 7 -1.55 -15.76 32.13
CA GLY A 7 -0.64 -15.87 30.98
C GLY A 7 -1.26 -16.11 29.58
N GLY A 8 -2.51 -16.57 29.49
CA GLY A 8 -3.11 -16.95 28.20
C GLY A 8 -3.59 -15.77 27.34
N LYS A 9 -4.05 -14.68 27.97
CA LYS A 9 -4.60 -13.51 27.27
C LYS A 9 -3.51 -12.57 26.75
N ASP A 10 -2.44 -12.42 27.52
CA ASP A 10 -1.31 -11.53 27.17
C ASP A 10 -0.54 -12.08 25.95
N THR A 11 -0.31 -13.39 25.90
CA THR A 11 0.35 -14.06 24.76
C THR A 11 -0.47 -13.96 23.46
N ALA A 12 -1.80 -14.10 23.54
CA ALA A 12 -2.68 -14.01 22.38
C ALA A 12 -2.73 -12.58 21.82
N LEU A 13 -2.73 -11.56 22.70
CA LEU A 13 -2.67 -10.17 22.29
C LEU A 13 -1.34 -9.88 21.58
N GLU A 14 -0.20 -10.26 22.17
CA GLU A 14 1.12 -10.06 21.56
C GLU A 14 1.23 -10.69 20.17
N LEU A 15 0.72 -11.92 20.00
CA LEU A 15 0.73 -12.60 18.71
C LEU A 15 -0.10 -11.85 17.66
N LYS A 16 -1.26 -11.32 18.07
CA LYS A 16 -2.11 -10.50 17.21
C LYS A 16 -1.41 -9.21 16.79
N LEU A 17 -0.73 -8.53 17.72
CA LEU A 17 0.01 -7.29 17.44
C LEU A 17 1.18 -7.54 16.49
N LYS A 18 1.95 -8.60 16.73
CA LYS A 18 3.03 -9.03 15.81
C LYS A 18 2.50 -9.26 14.40
N LYS A 19 1.36 -9.95 14.27
CA LYS A 19 0.75 -10.20 12.95
C LYS A 19 0.33 -8.91 12.24
N ILE A 20 -0.22 -7.94 12.97
CA ILE A 20 -0.59 -6.63 12.40
C ILE A 20 0.67 -5.90 11.88
N LEU A 21 1.73 -5.85 12.68
CA LEU A 21 2.98 -5.18 12.31
C LEU A 21 3.66 -5.85 11.10
N ILE A 22 3.71 -7.18 11.06
CA ILE A 22 4.25 -7.93 9.91
C ILE A 22 3.42 -7.62 8.65
N ASN A 23 2.09 -7.71 8.75
CA ASN A 23 1.20 -7.45 7.63
C ASN A 23 1.35 -6.03 7.08
N TRP A 24 1.49 -5.06 7.98
CA TRP A 24 1.77 -3.67 7.66
C TRP A 24 3.12 -3.53 6.93
N SER A 25 4.20 -4.06 7.51
CA SER A 25 5.55 -3.96 6.94
C SER A 25 5.63 -4.54 5.52
N VAL A 26 4.99 -5.68 5.28
CA VAL A 26 4.92 -6.28 3.94
C VAL A 26 4.16 -5.37 2.99
N ALA A 27 2.95 -4.93 3.37
CA ALA A 27 2.13 -4.09 2.51
C ALA A 27 2.79 -2.74 2.19
N ALA A 28 3.49 -2.13 3.14
CA ALA A 28 4.24 -0.89 2.95
C ALA A 28 5.45 -1.07 2.03
N THR A 29 6.18 -2.19 2.16
CA THR A 29 7.32 -2.49 1.30
C THR A 29 6.88 -2.69 -0.15
N ASP A 30 5.84 -3.51 -0.35
CA ASP A 30 5.24 -3.74 -1.66
C ASP A 30 4.76 -2.40 -2.25
N PHE A 31 4.08 -1.59 -1.44
CA PHE A 31 3.57 -0.30 -1.89
C PHE A 31 4.66 0.65 -2.36
N PHE A 32 5.75 0.76 -1.60
CA PHE A 32 6.89 1.58 -1.99
C PHE A 32 7.51 1.09 -3.29
N HIS A 33 7.65 -0.23 -3.45
CA HIS A 33 8.15 -0.82 -4.69
C HIS A 33 7.24 -0.46 -5.88
N GLN A 34 5.94 -0.69 -5.75
CA GLN A 34 4.98 -0.42 -6.82
C GLN A 34 4.91 1.06 -7.19
N TYR A 35 4.85 1.95 -6.19
CA TYR A 35 4.81 3.39 -6.42
C TYR A 35 6.01 3.89 -7.21
N ASN A 36 7.21 3.40 -6.87
CA ASN A 36 8.44 3.77 -7.58
C ASN A 36 8.47 3.21 -8.99
N GLN A 37 8.07 1.96 -9.21
CA GLN A 37 7.98 1.38 -10.56
C GLN A 37 7.04 2.19 -11.45
N ILE A 38 5.86 2.53 -10.94
CA ILE A 38 4.89 3.39 -11.62
C ILE A 38 5.49 4.76 -11.96
N SER A 39 6.18 5.37 -10.99
CA SER A 39 6.77 6.71 -11.18
C SER A 39 7.87 6.71 -12.23
N LEU A 40 8.80 5.74 -12.16
CA LEU A 40 9.87 5.58 -13.16
C LEU A 40 9.30 5.33 -14.56
N TYR A 41 8.23 4.54 -14.64
CA TYR A 41 7.58 4.27 -15.91
C TYR A 41 6.92 5.52 -16.49
N LEU A 42 6.16 6.27 -15.69
CA LEU A 42 5.56 7.53 -16.12
C LEU A 42 6.62 8.56 -16.56
N ASP A 43 7.73 8.66 -15.82
CA ASP A 43 8.87 9.51 -16.21
C ASP A 43 9.46 9.08 -17.55
N SER A 44 9.59 7.78 -17.81
CA SER A 44 10.09 7.27 -19.10
C SER A 44 9.16 7.63 -20.27
N ILE A 45 7.83 7.64 -20.05
CA ILE A 45 6.85 7.99 -21.08
C ILE A 45 6.91 9.49 -21.42
N HIS A 46 7.22 10.35 -20.47
CA HIS A 46 7.37 11.79 -20.72
C HIS A 46 8.47 12.12 -21.74
N HIS A 47 9.38 11.18 -22.01
CA HIS A 47 10.48 11.34 -22.96
C HIS A 47 10.15 10.77 -24.35
N THR A 48 9.01 10.10 -24.52
CA THR A 48 8.54 9.52 -25.79
C THR A 48 7.64 10.52 -26.55
N PRO A 49 7.65 10.54 -27.90
CA PRO A 49 6.83 11.45 -28.68
C PRO A 49 5.32 11.28 -28.41
N ARG A 50 4.61 12.40 -28.24
CA ARG A 50 3.24 12.52 -27.73
C ARG A 50 2.14 11.74 -28.47
N HIS A 51 2.42 11.21 -29.66
CA HIS A 51 1.40 10.63 -30.53
C HIS A 51 1.01 9.19 -30.19
N GLU A 52 1.75 8.51 -29.30
CA GLU A 52 1.45 7.14 -28.86
C GLU A 52 1.02 7.06 -27.37
N MET A 53 0.90 8.20 -26.68
CA MET A 53 0.84 8.29 -25.20
C MET A 53 -0.43 7.78 -24.51
N ASN A 54 -1.50 7.43 -25.23
CA ASN A 54 -2.73 6.97 -24.56
C ASN A 54 -2.64 5.49 -24.16
N TRP A 55 -1.85 4.71 -24.89
CA TRP A 55 -1.78 3.26 -24.72
C TRP A 55 -0.35 2.74 -24.85
N ILE A 56 0.06 1.84 -23.95
CA ILE A 56 1.32 1.08 -24.09
C ILE A 56 0.99 -0.41 -23.91
N GLY A 57 1.22 -1.23 -24.94
CA GLY A 57 0.64 -2.58 -24.95
C GLY A 57 -0.89 -2.50 -24.92
N GLN A 58 -1.53 -3.20 -23.97
CA GLN A 58 -2.99 -3.13 -23.73
C GLN A 58 -3.39 -2.09 -22.68
N TYR A 59 -2.46 -1.23 -22.28
CA TYR A 59 -2.56 -0.47 -21.04
C TYR A 59 -2.86 1.01 -21.26
N HIS A 60 -3.85 1.57 -20.54
CA HIS A 60 -4.24 2.97 -20.67
C HIS A 60 -3.45 3.87 -19.70
N VAL A 61 -2.52 4.67 -20.23
CA VAL A 61 -1.62 5.56 -19.45
C VAL A 61 -2.36 6.48 -18.47
N PRO A 62 -3.53 7.07 -18.81
CA PRO A 62 -4.30 7.86 -17.85
C PRO A 62 -4.74 7.12 -16.58
N GLN A 63 -4.95 5.80 -16.64
CA GLN A 63 -5.27 5.00 -15.45
C GLN A 63 -4.07 4.91 -14.49
N LEU A 64 -2.85 4.89 -15.02
CA LEU A 64 -1.63 4.86 -14.22
C LEU A 64 -1.40 6.17 -13.49
N ILE A 65 -1.61 7.27 -14.20
CA ILE A 65 -1.52 8.63 -13.63
C ILE A 65 -2.53 8.76 -12.49
N SER A 66 -3.77 8.30 -12.71
CA SER A 66 -4.81 8.31 -11.68
C SER A 66 -4.47 7.42 -10.48
N LEU A 67 -3.91 6.23 -10.72
CA LEU A 67 -3.47 5.33 -9.65
C LEU A 67 -2.30 5.93 -8.86
N GLN A 68 -1.28 6.47 -9.54
CA GLN A 68 -0.13 7.12 -8.91
C GLN A 68 -0.59 8.28 -8.03
N ALA A 69 -1.52 9.11 -8.51
CA ALA A 69 -2.10 10.19 -7.72
C ALA A 69 -2.83 9.67 -6.47
N THR A 70 -3.59 8.58 -6.60
CA THR A 70 -4.30 7.94 -5.48
C THR A 70 -3.31 7.38 -4.46
N MET A 71 -2.26 6.71 -4.91
CA MET A 71 -1.18 6.20 -4.06
C MET A 71 -0.47 7.35 -3.32
N ARG A 72 -0.15 8.45 -4.00
CA ARG A 72 0.46 9.63 -3.35
C ARG A 72 -0.45 10.22 -2.28
N ASN A 73 -1.75 10.39 -2.57
CA ASN A 73 -2.70 10.90 -1.57
C ASN A 73 -2.80 9.99 -0.34
N GLU A 74 -2.71 8.66 -0.53
CA GLU A 74 -2.71 7.72 0.59
C GLU A 74 -1.42 7.83 1.42
N LEU A 75 -0.25 8.08 0.81
CA LEU A 75 0.99 8.37 1.54
C LEU A 75 0.87 9.64 2.38
N GLU A 76 0.33 10.71 1.81
CA GLU A 76 0.12 11.97 2.52
C GLU A 76 -0.82 11.78 3.72
N ARG A 77 -1.91 11.03 3.53
CA ARG A 77 -2.83 10.68 4.61
C ARG A 77 -2.16 9.83 5.69
N LEU A 78 -1.37 8.84 5.30
CA LEU A 78 -0.61 7.99 6.21
C LEU A 78 0.35 8.79 7.10
N LEU A 79 1.05 9.77 6.52
CA LEU A 79 1.97 10.63 7.27
C LEU A 79 1.21 11.46 8.31
N LEU A 80 0.08 12.06 7.92
CA LEU A 80 -0.77 12.81 8.84
C LEU A 80 -1.31 11.94 9.98
N ASP A 81 -1.73 10.72 9.66
CA ASP A 81 -2.26 9.76 10.64
C ASP A 81 -1.17 9.27 11.61
N ILE A 82 0.06 9.08 11.13
CA ILE A 82 1.24 8.76 11.95
C ILE A 82 1.61 9.93 12.87
N ASP A 83 1.57 11.17 12.40
CA ASP A 83 1.88 12.34 13.22
C ASP A 83 0.89 12.51 14.39
N GLN A 84 -0.33 11.99 14.25
CA GLN A 84 -1.37 12.01 15.29
C GLN A 84 -1.41 10.75 16.15
N ILE A 85 -0.58 9.74 15.86
CA ILE A 85 -0.68 8.42 16.46
C ILE A 85 -0.49 8.44 17.98
N ASP A 86 0.35 9.36 18.47
CA ASP A 86 0.65 9.47 19.90
C ASP A 86 -0.50 9.98 20.75
N GLN A 87 -1.48 10.64 20.13
CA GLN A 87 -2.69 11.14 20.80
C GLN A 87 -3.77 10.06 20.92
N GLN A 88 -3.58 8.90 20.29
CA GLN A 88 -4.58 7.85 20.21
C GLN A 88 -4.38 6.75 21.26
N SER A 89 -5.48 6.08 21.63
CA SER A 89 -5.45 4.85 22.42
C SER A 89 -4.75 3.73 21.65
N ILE A 90 -4.13 2.78 22.36
CA ILE A 90 -3.45 1.63 21.74
C ILE A 90 -4.39 0.86 20.80
N ALA A 91 -5.66 0.70 21.17
CA ALA A 91 -6.66 0.03 20.34
C ALA A 91 -6.88 0.75 19.01
N ASN A 92 -7.04 2.07 19.05
CA ASN A 92 -7.25 2.90 17.86
C ASN A 92 -6.03 2.89 16.93
N ARG A 93 -4.81 2.94 17.49
CA ARG A 93 -3.57 2.85 16.69
C ARG A 93 -3.52 1.58 15.85
N TYR A 94 -3.88 0.44 16.46
CA TYR A 94 -3.86 -0.85 15.76
C TYR A 94 -5.02 -1.01 14.76
N GLU A 95 -6.19 -0.45 15.05
CA GLU A 95 -7.30 -0.42 14.11
C GLU A 95 -6.97 0.44 12.88
N GLN A 96 -6.42 1.63 13.11
CA GLN A 96 -5.96 2.52 12.06
C GLN A 96 -4.88 1.85 11.20
N LEU A 97 -3.87 1.23 11.84
CA LEU A 97 -2.82 0.50 11.13
C LEU A 97 -3.37 -0.66 10.29
N ALA A 98 -4.35 -1.40 10.80
CA ALA A 98 -5.01 -2.47 10.05
C ALA A 98 -5.78 -1.92 8.84
N ASN A 99 -6.47 -0.79 8.99
CA ASN A 99 -7.17 -0.14 7.89
C ASN A 99 -6.20 0.34 6.81
N HIS A 100 -5.11 1.01 7.18
CA HIS A 100 -4.07 1.38 6.22
C HIS A 100 -3.47 0.18 5.53
N THR A 101 -3.15 -0.88 6.27
CA THR A 101 -2.64 -2.14 5.69
C THR A 101 -3.58 -2.68 4.62
N ARG A 102 -4.90 -2.64 4.86
CA ARG A 102 -5.91 -3.07 3.89
C ARG A 102 -5.89 -2.20 2.63
N ILE A 103 -5.80 -0.89 2.78
CA ILE A 103 -5.81 0.07 1.67
C ILE A 103 -4.53 -0.09 0.83
N LEU A 104 -3.37 -0.16 1.47
CA LEU A 104 -2.10 -0.43 0.78
C LEU A 104 -2.17 -1.72 -0.04
N ARG A 105 -2.72 -2.80 0.51
CA ARG A 105 -2.88 -4.06 -0.23
C ARG A 105 -3.77 -3.91 -1.47
N GLN A 106 -4.86 -3.17 -1.36
CA GLN A 106 -5.75 -2.92 -2.50
C GLN A 106 -5.03 -2.12 -3.60
N LEU A 107 -4.28 -1.09 -3.21
CA LEU A 107 -3.50 -0.28 -4.14
C LEU A 107 -2.38 -1.09 -4.78
N ASN A 108 -1.68 -1.94 -4.02
CA ASN A 108 -0.63 -2.82 -4.55
C ASN A 108 -1.18 -3.82 -5.56
N GLN A 109 -2.35 -4.39 -5.30
CA GLN A 109 -3.02 -5.31 -6.23
C GLN A 109 -3.40 -4.60 -7.53
N GLN A 110 -3.94 -3.38 -7.43
CA GLN A 110 -4.24 -2.58 -8.62
C GLN A 110 -2.96 -2.25 -9.38
N ALA A 111 -1.90 -1.81 -8.70
CA ALA A 111 -0.61 -1.49 -9.32
C ALA A 111 -0.01 -2.69 -10.06
N ASN A 112 0.04 -3.86 -9.41
CA ASN A 112 0.53 -5.08 -10.04
C ASN A 112 -0.26 -5.44 -11.29
N MET A 113 -1.59 -5.44 -11.20
CA MET A 113 -2.45 -5.76 -12.36
C MET A 113 -2.18 -4.80 -13.53
N LEU A 114 -2.08 -3.51 -13.24
CA LEU A 114 -1.82 -2.50 -14.25
C LEU A 114 -0.41 -2.62 -14.86
N LEU A 115 0.60 -2.92 -14.06
CA LEU A 115 1.97 -3.13 -14.55
C LEU A 115 2.11 -4.43 -15.35
N GLU A 116 1.42 -5.51 -14.96
CA GLU A 116 1.36 -6.75 -15.74
C GLU A 116 0.72 -6.54 -17.11
N LEU A 117 -0.37 -5.77 -17.19
CA LEU A 117 -1.01 -5.41 -18.45
C LEU A 117 -0.10 -4.59 -19.37
N ALA A 118 0.76 -3.74 -18.81
CA ALA A 118 1.73 -2.96 -19.58
C ALA A 118 2.86 -3.82 -20.18
N LEU A 119 3.11 -5.01 -19.62
CA LEU A 119 4.09 -5.98 -20.13
C LEU A 119 3.51 -6.93 -21.19
N LEU A 120 2.20 -6.98 -21.36
CA LEU A 120 1.55 -7.82 -22.37
C LEU A 120 1.58 -7.15 -23.76
N PRO A 121 1.82 -7.92 -24.84
CA PRO A 121 1.75 -7.39 -26.19
C PRO A 121 0.34 -6.89 -26.53
N ALA A 122 0.27 -5.79 -27.28
CA ALA A 122 -0.98 -5.33 -27.88
C ALA A 122 -1.43 -6.37 -28.93
N ASN A 123 -2.67 -6.85 -28.83
CA ASN A 123 -3.29 -7.74 -29.82
C ASN A 123 -3.85 -6.98 -31.01
#